data_AF-A0A2V9KQF5-F1
#
_entry.id   AF-A0A2V9KQF5-F1
#
_cell.length_a   1.000
_cell.length_b   1.000
_cell.length_c   1.000
_cell.angle_alpha   90.00
_cell.angle_beta   90.00
_cell.angle_gamma   90.00
#
_symmetry.space_group_name_H-M   'P 1'
#
loop_
_entity.id
_entity.type
_entity.pdbx_description
1 polymer ?
#
loop_
_entity_poly.entity_id
_entity_poly.type
_entity_poly.pdbx_seq_one_letter_code
_entity_poly.pdbx_strand_id
1 'polypeptide(L)'
;GKFIHETYVQPARLRGDKAITIRVDQVWEALNYAYTSDLIRGVLGSMKFRNTYRLPLVSTNDRDGHPTTFTFKLESLSSSRE
;
A
#
# COMPACT_ATOMS: atom_id res chain seq x y z
N GLY A 1 -8.39 -4.06 -0.79
CA GLY A 1 -7.42 -3.80 -1.87
C GLY A 1 -7.72 -2.51 -2.60
N LYS A 2 -8.87 -2.44 -3.29
CA LYS A 2 -9.26 -1.31 -4.15
C LYS A 2 -9.19 0.07 -3.47
N PHE A 3 -9.83 0.20 -2.30
CA PHE A 3 -9.78 1.43 -1.50
C PHE A 3 -8.35 1.91 -1.23
N ILE A 4 -7.45 1.02 -0.80
CA ILE A 4 -6.05 1.38 -0.50
C ILE A 4 -5.34 1.91 -1.76
N HIS A 5 -5.61 1.28 -2.91
CA HIS A 5 -5.04 1.72 -4.17
C HIS A 5 -5.55 3.13 -4.57
N GLU A 6 -6.86 3.34 -4.57
CA GLU A 6 -7.47 4.62 -4.98
C GLU A 6 -7.11 5.76 -4.03
N THR A 7 -7.07 5.49 -2.72
CA THR A 7 -6.86 6.52 -1.68
C THR A 7 -5.38 6.87 -1.46
N TYR A 8 -4.47 5.89 -1.54
CA TYR A 8 -3.06 6.11 -1.20
C TYR A 8 -2.13 5.98 -2.41
N VAL A 9 -2.26 4.90 -3.18
CA VAL A 9 -1.30 4.55 -4.25
C VAL A 9 -1.47 5.45 -5.47
N GLN A 10 -2.69 5.60 -5.96
CA GLN A 10 -3.02 6.39 -7.14
C GLN A 10 -2.62 7.86 -7.01
N PRO A 11 -2.94 8.58 -5.92
CA PRO A 11 -2.49 9.97 -5.80
C PRO A 11 -0.96 10.09 -5.70
N ALA A 12 -0.28 9.18 -5.02
CA ALA A 12 1.18 9.18 -4.98
C ALA A 12 1.80 8.95 -6.37
N ARG A 13 1.23 8.03 -7.16
CA ARG A 13 1.63 7.85 -8.57
C ARG A 13 1.42 9.11 -9.40
N LEU A 14 0.27 9.78 -9.25
CA LEU A 14 -0.02 11.02 -9.97
C LEU A 14 0.92 12.17 -9.59
N ARG A 15 1.40 12.21 -8.34
CA ARG A 15 2.44 13.15 -7.91
C ARG A 15 3.84 12.82 -8.44
N GLY A 16 4.03 11.64 -9.00
CA GLY A 16 5.35 11.16 -9.43
C GLY A 16 6.22 10.60 -8.30
N ASP A 17 5.61 10.23 -7.16
CA ASP A 17 6.31 9.55 -6.07
C ASP A 17 6.91 8.22 -6.57
N LYS A 18 8.15 7.90 -6.15
CA LYS A 18 8.84 6.63 -6.49
C LYS A 18 8.53 5.50 -5.52
N ALA A 19 8.03 5.85 -4.34
CA ALA A 19 7.66 4.90 -3.30
C ALA A 19 6.57 5.52 -2.42
N ILE A 20 5.79 4.67 -1.75
CA ILE A 20 4.79 5.09 -0.78
C ILE A 20 4.87 4.23 0.47
N THR A 21 4.78 4.87 1.62
CA THR A 21 4.67 4.22 2.91
C THR A 21 3.24 4.30 3.41
N ILE A 22 2.58 3.15 3.56
CA ILE A 22 1.21 3.04 4.05
C ILE A 22 1.25 2.55 5.49
N ARG A 23 0.64 3.31 6.40
CA ARG A 23 0.49 2.92 7.81
C ARG A 23 -0.84 2.18 8.00
N VAL A 24 -0.81 1.03 8.66
CA VAL A 24 -2.01 0.22 8.92
C VAL A 24 -3.06 1.01 9.70
N ASP A 25 -2.62 1.78 10.69
CA ASP A 25 -3.49 2.59 11.55
C ASP A 25 -4.26 3.67 10.76
N GLN A 26 -3.58 4.33 9.82
CA GLN A 26 -4.20 5.32 8.93
C GLN A 26 -5.24 4.70 7.99
N VAL A 27 -4.99 3.48 7.51
CA VAL A 27 -5.96 2.74 6.70
C VAL A 27 -7.14 2.30 7.55
N TRP A 28 -6.89 1.92 8.80
CA TRP A 28 -7.90 1.50 9.74
C TRP A 28 -8.86 2.64 10.11
N GLU A 29 -8.30 3.81 10.40
CA GLU A 29 -9.04 5.06 10.62
C GLU A 29 -9.82 5.50 9.36
N ALA A 30 -9.18 5.46 8.18
CA ALA A 30 -9.84 5.85 6.92
C ALA A 30 -10.98 4.91 6.51
N LEU A 31 -10.96 3.66 6.97
CA LEU A 31 -12.06 2.70 6.81
C LEU A 31 -13.09 2.80 7.96
N ASN A 32 -13.01 3.83 8.81
CA ASN A 32 -13.88 4.04 9.96
C ASN A 32 -13.96 2.79 10.87
N TYR A 33 -12.83 2.12 11.09
CA TYR A 33 -12.72 0.91 11.92
C TYR A 33 -13.63 -0.26 11.46
N ALA A 34 -14.16 -0.22 10.23
CA ALA A 34 -15.07 -1.24 9.72
C ALA A 34 -14.43 -2.63 9.55
N TYR A 35 -13.10 -2.70 9.55
CA TYR A 35 -12.32 -3.93 9.40
C TYR A 35 -11.29 -4.03 10.52
N THR A 36 -10.80 -5.23 10.81
CA THR A 36 -9.71 -5.40 11.79
C THR A 36 -8.36 -4.99 11.19
N SER A 37 -7.45 -4.51 12.04
CA SER A 37 -6.07 -4.19 11.65
C SER A 37 -5.34 -5.39 11.04
N ASP A 38 -5.66 -6.61 11.48
CA ASP A 38 -5.08 -7.84 10.93
C ASP A 38 -5.54 -8.13 9.50
N LEU A 39 -6.81 -7.89 9.18
CA LEU A 39 -7.30 -7.98 7.80
C LEU A 39 -6.59 -6.97 6.89
N ILE A 40 -6.38 -5.75 7.37
CA ILE A 40 -5.66 -4.70 6.63
C ILE A 40 -4.21 -5.12 6.37
N ARG A 41 -3.51 -5.64 7.39
CA ARG A 41 -2.16 -6.21 7.25
C ARG A 41 -2.14 -7.35 6.23
N GLY A 42 -3.11 -8.26 6.30
CA GLY A 42 -3.26 -9.35 5.35
C GLY A 42 -3.41 -8.85 3.90
N VAL A 43 -4.21 -7.80 3.68
CA VAL A 43 -4.37 -7.19 2.35
C VAL A 43 -3.07 -6.54 1.87
N LEU A 44 -2.41 -5.73 2.70
CA LEU A 44 -1.17 -5.03 2.36
C LEU A 44 0.00 -6.00 2.11
N GLY A 45 0.09 -7.06 2.92
CA GLY A 45 1.08 -8.11 2.80
C GLY A 45 0.76 -9.15 1.71
N SER A 46 -0.46 -9.20 1.19
CA SER A 46 -0.84 -10.24 0.22
C SER A 46 -0.09 -10.08 -1.10
N MET A 47 0.44 -11.18 -1.65
CA MET A 47 0.96 -11.20 -3.02
C MET A 47 -0.10 -10.80 -4.04
N LYS A 48 -1.39 -11.13 -3.79
CA LYS A 48 -2.49 -10.77 -4.70
C LYS A 48 -2.58 -9.25 -4.86
N PHE A 49 -2.60 -8.51 -3.76
CA PHE A 49 -2.64 -7.04 -3.79
C PHE A 49 -1.42 -6.46 -4.52
N ARG A 50 -0.22 -6.94 -4.17
CA ARG A 50 1.04 -6.50 -4.75
C ARG A 50 1.10 -6.74 -6.26
N ASN A 51 0.67 -7.91 -6.73
CA ASN A 51 0.67 -8.25 -8.15
C ASN A 51 -0.42 -7.48 -8.92
N THR A 52 -1.64 -7.40 -8.38
CA THR A 52 -2.76 -6.70 -9.03
C THR A 52 -2.43 -5.24 -9.32
N TYR A 53 -1.74 -4.55 -8.39
CA TYR A 53 -1.46 -3.13 -8.54
C TYR A 53 -0.01 -2.80 -8.92
N ARG A 54 0.83 -3.81 -9.20
CA ARG A 54 2.28 -3.66 -9.45
C ARG A 54 2.95 -2.83 -8.34
N LEU A 55 2.83 -3.33 -7.12
CA LEU A 55 3.37 -2.71 -5.91
C LEU A 55 4.37 -3.67 -5.25
N PRO A 56 5.61 -3.74 -5.75
CA PRO A 56 6.65 -4.47 -5.07
C PRO A 56 6.87 -3.89 -3.67
N LEU A 57 6.81 -4.78 -2.68
CA LEU A 57 7.07 -4.42 -1.28
C LEU A 57 8.56 -4.23 -1.08
N VAL A 58 8.96 -3.05 -0.62
CA VAL A 58 10.36 -2.67 -0.38
C VAL A 58 10.74 -2.97 1.05
N SER A 59 9.88 -2.60 2.00
CA SER A 59 10.16 -2.75 3.41
C SER A 59 8.85 -2.80 4.20
N THR A 60 8.89 -3.47 5.33
CA THR A 60 7.84 -3.47 6.34
C THR A 60 8.49 -3.11 7.66
N ASN A 61 7.90 -2.16 8.37
CA ASN A 61 8.30 -1.91 9.75
C ASN A 61 7.32 -2.58 10.69
N ASP A 62 7.84 -3.46 11.54
CA ASP A 62 7.11 -4.06 12.64
C ASP A 62 7.25 -3.26 13.93
N ARG A 63 6.22 -3.35 14.75
CA ARG A 63 6.22 -2.88 16.13
C ARG A 63 5.53 -3.97 16.94
N ASP A 64 6.20 -4.46 17.98
CA ASP A 64 5.71 -5.55 18.83
C ASP A 64 5.38 -6.83 18.02
N GLY A 65 6.20 -7.16 17.02
CA GLY A 65 6.03 -8.36 16.19
C GLY A 65 4.94 -8.26 15.12
N HIS A 66 4.30 -7.10 14.98
CA HIS A 66 3.27 -6.89 13.98
C HIS A 66 3.63 -5.78 12.99
N PRO A 67 3.49 -5.99 11.67
CA PRO A 67 3.76 -4.96 10.68
C PRO A 67 2.78 -3.79 10.85
N THR A 68 3.33 -2.61 11.06
CA THR A 68 2.58 -1.35 11.26
C THR A 68 2.67 -0.45 10.05
N THR A 69 3.75 -0.56 9.26
CA THR A 69 3.92 0.18 8.01
C THR A 69 4.40 -0.73 6.90
N PHE A 70 3.95 -0.43 5.68
CA PHE A 70 4.31 -1.13 4.47
C PHE A 70 4.78 -0.10 3.44
N THR A 71 6.02 -0.22 3.01
CA THR A 71 6.61 0.64 1.99
C THR A 71 6.63 -0.09 0.66
N PHE A 72 5.94 0.46 -0.34
CA PHE A 72 5.86 -0.08 -1.68
C PHE A 72 6.61 0.81 -2.65
N LYS A 73 7.29 0.22 -3.62
CA LYS A 73 7.82 0.95 -4.75
C LYS A 73 6.68 1.26 -5.71
N LEU A 74 6.59 2.51 -6.13
CA LEU A 74 5.71 2.93 -7.19
C LEU A 74 6.53 2.88 -8.46
N GLU A 75 6.27 1.89 -9.30
CA GLU A 75 6.78 1.95 -10.67
C GLU A 75 6.17 3.18 -11.32
N SER A 76 7.04 4.10 -11.74
CA SER A 76 6.64 5.16 -12.64
C SER A 76 6.08 4.48 -13.88
N LEU A 77 4.90 4.90 -14.33
CA LEU A 77 4.49 4.68 -15.71
C LEU A 77 5.45 5.49 -16.58
N SER A 78 6.70 5.03 -16.70
CA SER A 78 7.56 5.46 -17.78
C SER A 78 6.84 4.96 -19.02
N SER A 79 6.17 5.89 -19.69
CA SER A 79 5.60 5.70 -21.00
C SER A 79 6.70 5.11 -21.88
N SER A 80 6.71 3.80 -22.06
CA SER A 80 7.27 3.21 -23.27
C SER A 80 6.29 3.59 -24.37
N ARG A 81 6.43 4.82 -24.89
CA ARG A 81 5.99 5.11 -26.25
C ARG A 81 7.17 4.75 -27.13
N GLU A 82 6.93 3.68 -27.87
CA GLU A 82 7.66 3.16 -29.01
C GLU A 82 7.96 4.25 -30.06
#